data_AF-H6N7A5-F1
#
_entry.id   AF-H6N7A5-F1
#
_cell.length_a   1.000
_cell.length_b   1.000
_cell.length_c   1.000
_cell.angle_alpha   90.00
_cell.angle_beta   90.00
_cell.angle_gamma   90.00
#
_symmetry.space_group_name_H-M   'P 1'
#
loop_
_entity.id
_entity.type
_entity.pdbx_description
1 polymer ?
#
loop_
_entity_poly.entity_id
_entity_poly.type
_entity_poly.pdbx_seq_one_letter_code
_entity_poly.pdbx_strand_id
1 'polypeptide(L)'
;MVSKSALAVVSAVGAIATGGVVGYRYFFKNKESLLSKIREKLKNALHKKILVSERDKIWNSWKEFYGAEKTPPILGISKDELPKWCEESLSGNDESKMELVSKWCVVNTRSAREELKAGSMGLLDEDSGTKWEDAWDSYNTGKGEQGIVDSTFVSKNITEKAKGGPALKEWCETYLSKKMYEFFEGGKSYEKVAKWCVKKPQSTTV
;
A
#
# COMPACT_ATOMS: atom_id res chain seq x y z
N MET A 1 2.80 26.11 -81.27
CA MET A 1 4.12 25.81 -81.87
C MET A 1 5.11 25.57 -80.74
N VAL A 2 5.82 24.43 -80.79
CA VAL A 2 7.24 24.18 -80.50
C VAL A 2 7.91 25.04 -79.40
N SER A 3 8.74 24.58 -78.45
CA SER A 3 9.21 23.30 -77.92
C SER A 3 10.38 23.66 -76.97
N LYS A 4 10.73 22.75 -76.05
CA LYS A 4 12.08 22.46 -75.50
C LYS A 4 12.82 23.50 -74.61
N SER A 5 12.90 23.09 -73.34
CA SER A 5 14.14 22.85 -72.57
C SER A 5 15.03 24.03 -72.14
N ALA A 6 15.19 24.16 -70.82
CA ALA A 6 16.50 24.13 -70.17
C ALA A 6 16.36 23.76 -68.68
N LEU A 7 16.86 22.58 -68.32
CA LEU A 7 17.24 22.22 -66.96
C LEU A 7 18.49 23.02 -66.58
N ALA A 8 18.40 23.86 -65.56
CA ALA A 8 19.57 24.40 -64.88
C ALA A 8 19.61 23.82 -63.46
N VAL A 9 20.38 22.74 -63.32
CA VAL A 9 20.88 22.27 -62.03
C VAL A 9 21.87 23.32 -61.53
N VAL A 10 21.54 23.97 -60.41
CA VAL A 10 22.52 24.66 -59.57
C VAL A 10 22.37 24.11 -58.17
N SER A 11 23.23 23.16 -57.86
CA SER A 11 23.59 22.76 -56.51
C SER A 11 24.23 23.96 -55.80
N ALA A 12 23.53 24.51 -54.80
CA ALA A 12 24.14 25.37 -53.80
C ALA A 12 23.43 25.15 -52.46
N VAL A 13 24.05 24.28 -51.67
CA VAL A 13 23.84 24.10 -50.24
C VAL A 13 24.15 25.43 -49.57
N GLY A 14 23.15 26.04 -48.93
CA GLY A 14 23.28 27.35 -48.26
C GLY A 14 22.50 27.40 -46.96
N ALA A 15 23.15 26.94 -45.89
CA ALA A 15 22.94 27.23 -44.46
C ALA A 15 21.49 27.41 -43.96
N ILE A 16 20.85 26.31 -43.59
CA ILE A 16 19.78 26.37 -42.58
C ILE A 16 20.46 26.65 -41.24
N ALA A 17 20.06 27.75 -40.61
CA ALA A 17 20.57 28.22 -39.32
C ALA A 17 20.66 27.08 -38.29
N THR A 18 21.88 26.78 -37.85
CA THR A 18 22.17 25.94 -36.70
C THR A 18 21.81 26.71 -35.43
N GLY A 19 20.53 26.73 -35.07
CA GLY A 19 20.03 27.40 -33.88
C GLY A 19 18.66 26.88 -33.50
N GLY A 20 18.59 25.70 -32.88
CA GLY A 20 17.32 25.20 -32.35
C GLY A 20 17.10 23.69 -32.31
N VAL A 21 18.11 22.86 -32.07
CA VAL A 21 17.86 21.42 -31.79
C VAL A 21 18.52 20.92 -30.49
N VAL A 22 19.34 21.76 -29.84
CA VAL A 22 20.01 21.38 -28.58
C VAL A 22 19.10 21.59 -27.35
N GLY A 23 18.13 22.52 -27.42
CA GLY A 23 17.21 22.80 -26.31
C GLY A 23 16.20 21.68 -26.04
N TYR A 24 15.66 21.03 -27.07
CA TYR A 24 14.63 20.01 -26.90
C TYR A 24 15.17 18.73 -26.25
N ARG A 25 16.40 18.30 -26.60
CA ARG A 25 17.00 17.11 -25.96
C ARG A 25 17.40 17.35 -24.50
N TYR A 26 17.65 18.59 -24.08
CA TYR A 26 17.96 18.92 -22.68
C TYR A 26 16.69 19.17 -21.84
N PHE A 27 15.63 19.72 -22.43
CA PHE A 27 14.33 19.91 -21.76
C PHE A 27 13.56 18.60 -21.51
N PHE A 28 13.76 17.58 -22.36
CA PHE A 28 13.03 16.30 -22.26
C PHE A 28 13.86 15.13 -21.66
N LYS A 29 15.14 15.32 -21.33
CA LYS A 29 15.99 14.25 -20.73
C LYS A 29 16.06 14.24 -19.20
N ASN A 30 15.55 15.27 -18.51
CA ASN A 30 15.76 15.43 -17.07
C ASN A 30 14.46 15.44 -16.23
N LYS A 31 13.33 14.96 -16.75
CA LYS A 31 12.17 14.75 -15.88
C LYS A 31 12.37 13.42 -15.16
N GLU A 32 12.94 13.49 -13.95
CA GLU A 32 12.98 12.36 -13.03
C GLU A 32 11.62 11.68 -12.98
N SER A 33 11.61 10.36 -13.18
CA SER A 33 10.40 9.58 -13.07
C SER A 33 9.85 9.63 -11.64
N LEU A 34 8.55 9.36 -11.51
CA LEU A 34 7.93 9.23 -10.18
C LEU A 34 8.64 8.17 -9.34
N LEU A 35 9.11 7.10 -9.98
CA LEU A 35 9.91 6.06 -9.34
C LEU A 35 11.17 6.61 -8.65
N SER A 36 11.95 7.45 -9.34
CA SER A 36 13.16 8.04 -8.76
C SER A 36 12.82 8.95 -7.57
N LYS A 37 11.79 9.77 -7.70
CA LYS A 37 11.33 10.67 -6.63
C LYS A 37 10.85 9.91 -5.40
N ILE A 38 10.08 8.82 -5.60
CA ILE A 38 9.57 7.99 -4.51
C ILE A 38 10.72 7.23 -3.85
N ARG A 39 11.68 6.68 -4.62
CA ARG A 39 12.87 6.04 -4.05
C ARG A 39 13.64 6.98 -3.14
N GLU A 40 13.86 8.22 -3.58
CA GLU A 40 14.56 9.22 -2.78
C GLU A 40 13.79 9.58 -1.49
N LYS A 41 12.47 9.75 -1.58
CA LYS A 41 11.61 9.98 -0.40
C LYS A 41 11.64 8.81 0.59
N LEU A 42 11.77 7.57 0.09
CA LEU A 42 11.71 6.35 0.88
C LEU A 42 13.08 5.79 1.27
N LYS A 43 14.19 6.47 0.99
CA LYS A 43 15.55 5.96 1.21
C LYS A 43 15.83 5.46 2.64
N ASN A 44 15.18 6.08 3.63
CA ASN A 44 15.31 5.71 5.04
C ASN A 44 14.17 4.82 5.55
N ALA A 45 13.17 4.54 4.71
CA ALA A 45 11.99 3.76 5.06
C ALA A 45 12.10 2.33 4.49
N LEU A 46 13.03 1.53 5.02
CA LEU A 46 13.30 0.15 4.55
C LEU A 46 12.08 -0.78 4.56
N HIS A 47 11.07 -0.46 5.37
CA HIS A 47 9.79 -1.17 5.45
C HIS A 47 8.80 -0.76 4.35
N LYS A 48 9.11 0.22 3.51
CA LYS A 48 8.28 0.63 2.39
C LYS A 48 8.85 0.03 1.12
N LYS A 49 8.05 -0.78 0.44
CA LYS A 49 8.41 -1.39 -0.84
C LYS A 49 7.60 -0.76 -1.96
N ILE A 50 8.30 -0.31 -2.99
CA ILE A 50 7.67 0.17 -4.24
C ILE A 50 7.40 -1.05 -5.12
N LEU A 51 6.16 -1.22 -5.54
CA LEU A 51 5.72 -2.29 -6.44
C LEU A 51 5.97 -1.88 -7.89
N VAL A 52 7.21 -2.09 -8.34
CA VAL A 52 7.68 -1.67 -9.67
C VAL A 52 7.27 -2.61 -10.80
N SER A 53 6.79 -3.83 -10.48
CA SER A 53 6.39 -4.81 -11.48
C SER A 53 4.98 -5.33 -11.17
N GLU A 54 4.16 -5.45 -12.21
CA GLU A 54 2.84 -6.08 -12.12
C GLU A 54 2.87 -7.55 -11.68
N ARG A 55 4.02 -8.21 -11.83
CA ARG A 55 4.22 -9.64 -11.46
C ARG A 55 4.62 -9.84 -10.00
N ASP A 56 4.72 -8.78 -9.21
CA ASP A 56 5.06 -8.92 -7.79
C ASP A 56 3.96 -9.69 -7.04
N LYS A 57 4.33 -10.76 -6.34
CA LYS A 57 3.39 -11.60 -5.58
C LYS A 57 2.55 -10.85 -4.54
N ILE A 58 3.00 -9.67 -4.10
CA ILE A 58 2.24 -8.81 -3.18
C ILE A 58 0.89 -8.40 -3.78
N TRP A 59 0.81 -8.27 -5.11
CA TRP A 59 -0.43 -7.92 -5.80
C TRP A 59 -1.55 -8.94 -5.56
N ASN A 60 -1.23 -10.21 -5.31
CA ASN A 60 -2.24 -11.24 -5.02
C ASN A 60 -3.12 -10.89 -3.81
N SER A 61 -2.61 -10.10 -2.87
CA SER A 61 -3.37 -9.62 -1.70
C SER A 61 -3.69 -8.14 -1.79
N TRP A 62 -2.73 -7.32 -2.21
CA TRP A 62 -2.87 -5.87 -2.15
C TRP A 62 -3.99 -5.33 -3.06
N LYS A 63 -4.23 -5.98 -4.21
CA LYS A 63 -5.33 -5.60 -5.10
C LYS A 63 -6.72 -5.86 -4.52
N GLU A 64 -6.84 -6.85 -3.63
CA GLU A 64 -8.12 -7.14 -2.96
C GLU A 64 -8.47 -6.01 -1.98
N PHE A 65 -7.47 -5.42 -1.32
CA PHE A 65 -7.67 -4.22 -0.50
C PHE A 65 -8.19 -3.04 -1.33
N TYR A 66 -7.59 -2.81 -2.51
CA TYR A 66 -8.08 -1.80 -3.45
C TYR A 66 -9.52 -2.07 -3.91
N GLY A 67 -9.86 -3.33 -4.19
CA GLY A 67 -11.19 -3.74 -4.64
C GLY A 67 -12.27 -3.71 -3.56
N ALA A 68 -11.89 -3.66 -2.28
CA ALA A 68 -12.83 -3.58 -1.15
C ALA A 68 -13.36 -2.16 -0.90
N GLU A 69 -12.73 -1.14 -1.49
CA GLU A 69 -13.18 0.24 -1.40
C GLU A 69 -14.51 0.43 -2.14
N LYS A 70 -15.49 1.08 -1.49
CA LYS A 70 -16.84 1.27 -2.06
C LYS A 70 -16.83 2.07 -3.37
N THR A 71 -15.84 2.93 -3.53
CA THR A 71 -15.63 3.75 -4.71
C THR A 71 -14.21 3.53 -5.21
N PRO A 72 -13.99 3.28 -6.52
CA PRO A 72 -12.65 3.12 -7.08
C PRO A 72 -11.76 4.32 -6.72
N PRO A 73 -10.69 4.10 -5.95
CA PRO A 73 -9.81 5.20 -5.52
C PRO A 73 -9.12 5.91 -6.68
N ILE A 74 -8.96 5.22 -7.81
CA ILE A 74 -8.45 5.77 -9.06
C ILE A 74 -9.54 5.59 -10.11
N LEU A 75 -9.96 6.72 -10.70
CA LEU A 75 -11.04 6.73 -11.70
C LEU A 75 -10.70 5.83 -12.89
N GLY A 76 -11.61 4.90 -13.20
CA GLY A 76 -11.49 4.00 -14.35
C GLY A 76 -10.48 2.87 -14.19
N ILE A 77 -9.89 2.67 -12.99
CA ILE A 77 -8.94 1.59 -12.73
C ILE A 77 -9.58 0.56 -11.79
N SER A 78 -9.79 -0.65 -12.28
CA SER A 78 -10.24 -1.79 -11.49
C SER A 78 -9.10 -2.40 -10.67
N LYS A 79 -9.42 -3.32 -9.75
CA LYS A 79 -8.41 -4.02 -8.94
C LYS A 79 -7.41 -4.81 -9.78
N ASP A 80 -7.84 -5.39 -10.89
CA ASP A 80 -6.98 -6.20 -11.75
C ASP A 80 -6.10 -5.34 -12.68
N GLU A 81 -6.47 -4.09 -12.92
CA GLU A 81 -5.69 -3.13 -13.70
C GLU A 81 -4.68 -2.36 -12.85
N LEU A 82 -4.85 -2.34 -11.53
CA LEU A 82 -3.99 -1.61 -10.59
C LEU A 82 -2.49 -1.96 -10.72
N PRO A 83 -2.06 -3.25 -10.83
CA PRO A 83 -0.65 -3.58 -10.95
C PRO A 83 0.01 -2.94 -12.17
N LYS A 84 -0.67 -3.03 -13.32
CA LYS A 84 -0.21 -2.44 -14.58
C LYS A 84 -0.19 -0.91 -14.52
N TRP A 85 -1.26 -0.32 -13.97
CA TRP A 85 -1.34 1.14 -13.77
C TRP A 85 -0.18 1.68 -12.93
N CYS A 86 0.23 0.94 -11.89
CA CYS A 86 1.37 1.30 -11.04
C CYS A 86 2.70 1.27 -11.80
N GLU A 87 2.96 0.21 -12.57
CA GLU A 87 4.18 0.08 -13.38
C GLU A 87 4.31 1.22 -14.41
N GLU A 88 3.22 1.54 -15.11
CA GLU A 88 3.17 2.64 -16.09
C GLU A 88 3.31 4.01 -15.40
N SER A 89 2.59 4.24 -14.31
CA SER A 89 2.60 5.53 -13.60
C SER A 89 3.96 5.81 -12.95
N LEU A 90 4.60 4.81 -12.33
CA LEU A 90 5.93 4.93 -11.73
C LEU A 90 7.01 5.27 -12.76
N SER A 91 6.89 4.72 -13.97
CA SER A 91 7.83 4.97 -15.07
C SER A 91 7.65 6.37 -15.68
N GLY A 92 6.45 6.94 -15.58
CA GLY A 92 6.13 8.29 -16.02
C GLY A 92 6.69 9.40 -15.12
N ASN A 93 6.36 10.65 -15.47
CA ASN A 93 6.78 11.86 -14.76
C ASN A 93 5.61 12.78 -14.38
N ASP A 94 4.38 12.25 -14.43
CA ASP A 94 3.15 12.99 -14.14
C ASP A 94 3.00 13.19 -12.63
N GLU A 95 3.43 14.34 -12.14
CA GLU A 95 3.40 14.68 -10.71
C GLU A 95 1.99 14.70 -10.11
N SER A 96 0.95 14.90 -10.94
CA SER A 96 -0.44 14.85 -10.45
C SER A 96 -0.81 13.48 -9.88
N LYS A 97 -0.11 12.42 -10.30
CA LYS A 97 -0.30 11.05 -9.81
C LYS A 97 0.53 10.71 -8.59
N MET A 98 1.39 11.62 -8.11
CA MET A 98 2.35 11.33 -7.03
C MET A 98 1.66 10.78 -5.77
N GLU A 99 0.54 11.38 -5.37
CA GLU A 99 -0.20 10.93 -4.18
C GLU A 99 -0.80 9.54 -4.37
N LEU A 100 -1.47 9.31 -5.51
CA LEU A 100 -2.08 8.02 -5.84
C LEU A 100 -1.04 6.91 -5.96
N VAL A 101 0.09 7.17 -6.63
CA VAL A 101 1.20 6.22 -6.76
C VAL A 101 1.84 5.94 -5.41
N SER A 102 2.03 6.96 -4.57
CA SER A 102 2.57 6.78 -3.22
C SER A 102 1.63 5.96 -2.33
N LYS A 103 0.31 6.09 -2.52
CA LYS A 103 -0.70 5.36 -1.74
C LYS A 103 -0.87 3.92 -2.21
N TRP A 104 -0.91 3.69 -3.52
CA TRP A 104 -1.34 2.40 -4.09
C TRP A 104 -0.21 1.57 -4.68
N CYS A 105 0.93 2.17 -5.04
CA CYS A 105 2.09 1.46 -5.58
C CYS A 105 3.22 1.30 -4.56
N VAL A 106 3.05 1.81 -3.34
CA VAL A 106 3.99 1.62 -2.24
C VAL A 106 3.28 0.93 -1.09
N VAL A 107 3.85 -0.19 -0.65
CA VAL A 107 3.28 -0.99 0.43
C VAL A 107 4.17 -0.97 1.67
N ASN A 108 3.54 -1.10 2.84
CA ASN A 108 4.24 -1.36 4.09
C ASN A 108 4.49 -2.87 4.24
N THR A 109 5.75 -3.28 4.33
CA THR A 109 6.18 -4.68 4.48
C THR A 109 6.39 -5.10 5.94
N ARG A 110 6.11 -4.21 6.90
CA ARG A 110 6.00 -4.60 8.31
C ARG A 110 4.84 -5.55 8.52
N SER A 111 4.97 -6.43 9.50
CA SER A 111 3.84 -7.11 10.10
C SER A 111 3.03 -6.13 10.94
N ALA A 112 1.77 -6.47 11.24
CA ALA A 112 0.96 -5.69 12.16
C ALA A 112 1.66 -5.55 13.53
N ARG A 113 2.34 -6.61 14.02
CA ARG A 113 3.21 -6.56 15.20
C ARG A 113 4.30 -5.49 15.08
N GLU A 114 5.07 -5.52 14.00
CA GLU A 114 6.18 -4.58 13.78
C GLU A 114 5.67 -3.14 13.68
N GLU A 115 4.53 -2.92 13.03
CA GLU A 115 3.91 -1.60 12.90
C GLU A 115 3.38 -1.07 14.24
N LEU A 116 2.69 -1.89 15.03
CA LEU A 116 2.21 -1.51 16.36
C LEU A 116 3.35 -1.17 17.32
N LYS A 117 4.44 -1.95 17.30
CA LYS A 117 5.65 -1.67 18.09
C LYS A 117 6.33 -0.38 17.66
N ALA A 118 6.38 -0.09 16.35
CA ALA A 118 6.92 1.16 15.85
C ALA A 118 6.07 2.38 16.30
N GLY A 119 4.78 2.18 16.54
CA GLY A 119 3.87 3.14 17.18
C GLY A 119 3.90 3.13 18.71
N SER A 120 4.88 2.48 19.33
CA SER A 120 5.04 2.37 20.79
C SER A 120 3.87 1.71 21.52
N MET A 121 3.10 0.85 20.83
CA MET A 121 2.04 0.07 21.47
C MET A 121 2.60 -1.20 22.10
N GLY A 122 2.27 -1.46 23.37
CA GLY A 122 2.57 -2.72 24.03
C GLY A 122 1.63 -3.82 23.54
N LEU A 123 2.14 -5.02 23.27
CA LEU A 123 1.34 -6.14 22.75
C LEU A 123 0.98 -7.13 23.86
N LEU A 124 -0.22 -7.72 23.79
CA LEU A 124 -0.66 -8.71 24.78
C LEU A 124 0.13 -10.03 24.73
N ASP A 125 0.74 -10.35 23.58
CA ASP A 125 1.48 -11.60 23.35
C ASP A 125 2.89 -11.64 23.96
N GLU A 126 3.37 -10.52 24.48
CA GLU A 126 4.64 -10.42 25.20
C GLU A 126 4.50 -10.83 26.67
N ASP A 127 3.27 -11.00 27.16
CA ASP A 127 3.00 -11.37 28.54
C ASP A 127 2.46 -12.81 28.63
N SER A 128 2.96 -13.59 29.60
CA SER A 128 2.42 -14.90 29.97
C SER A 128 1.38 -14.78 31.11
N GLY A 129 0.32 -15.60 31.09
CA GLY A 129 -0.65 -15.73 32.19
C GLY A 129 -2.11 -15.36 31.87
N THR A 130 -2.89 -15.06 32.92
CA THR A 130 -4.36 -14.78 32.93
C THR A 130 -4.78 -13.53 32.14
N LYS A 131 -3.84 -12.73 31.65
CA LYS A 131 -4.12 -11.47 30.93
C LYS A 131 -4.94 -11.63 29.67
N TRP A 132 -4.82 -12.78 28.98
CA TRP A 132 -5.66 -13.07 27.82
C TRP A 132 -7.12 -13.29 28.20
N GLU A 133 -7.35 -13.85 29.38
CA GLU A 133 -8.69 -14.00 29.92
C GLU A 133 -9.30 -12.64 30.30
N ASP A 134 -8.51 -11.74 30.90
CA ASP A 134 -8.96 -10.37 31.22
C ASP A 134 -9.17 -9.52 29.95
N ALA A 135 -8.31 -9.70 28.94
CA ALA A 135 -8.48 -9.11 27.62
C ALA A 135 -9.75 -9.64 26.94
N TRP A 136 -10.07 -10.92 27.12
CA TRP A 136 -11.31 -11.50 26.66
C TRP A 136 -12.53 -10.88 27.34
N ASP A 137 -12.52 -10.67 28.65
CA ASP A 137 -13.64 -10.00 29.34
C ASP A 137 -13.87 -8.59 28.79
N SER A 138 -12.78 -7.84 28.59
CA SER A 138 -12.81 -6.53 27.93
C SER A 138 -13.38 -6.58 26.51
N TYR A 139 -12.99 -7.58 25.74
CA TYR A 139 -13.52 -7.79 24.39
C TYR A 139 -15.01 -8.15 24.44
N ASN A 140 -15.39 -9.13 25.25
CA ASN A 140 -16.74 -9.68 25.25
C ASN A 140 -17.78 -8.66 25.72
N THR A 141 -17.40 -7.78 26.64
CA THR A 141 -18.23 -6.65 27.11
C THR A 141 -18.22 -5.45 26.17
N GLY A 142 -17.08 -5.15 25.53
CA GLY A 142 -16.87 -3.93 24.75
C GLY A 142 -16.90 -4.09 23.23
N LYS A 143 -17.16 -5.30 22.70
CA LYS A 143 -17.07 -5.59 21.27
C LYS A 143 -18.04 -4.76 20.43
N GLY A 144 -19.33 -4.73 20.78
CA GLY A 144 -20.36 -4.02 20.01
C GLY A 144 -20.22 -4.22 18.49
N GLU A 145 -20.35 -3.15 17.73
CA GLU A 145 -20.11 -3.13 16.27
C GLU A 145 -18.63 -3.31 15.88
N GLN A 146 -17.70 -3.12 16.82
CA GLN A 146 -16.25 -3.28 16.61
C GLN A 146 -15.75 -4.68 16.97
N GLY A 147 -16.67 -5.64 17.12
CA GLY A 147 -16.35 -7.03 17.41
C GLY A 147 -15.56 -7.69 16.30
N ILE A 148 -14.83 -8.75 16.65
CA ILE A 148 -14.16 -9.59 15.67
C ILE A 148 -15.26 -10.35 14.92
N VAL A 149 -15.36 -10.13 13.61
CA VAL A 149 -16.36 -10.79 12.74
C VAL A 149 -15.73 -11.89 11.88
N ASP A 150 -14.48 -12.27 12.20
CA ASP A 150 -13.79 -13.40 11.62
C ASP A 150 -14.59 -14.69 11.84
N SER A 151 -14.97 -15.38 10.77
CA SER A 151 -15.85 -16.55 10.84
C SER A 151 -15.25 -17.71 11.63
N THR A 152 -13.92 -17.87 11.62
CA THR A 152 -13.22 -18.90 12.40
C THR A 152 -13.24 -18.58 13.90
N PHE A 153 -13.36 -17.31 14.25
CA PHE A 153 -13.46 -16.84 15.63
C PHE A 153 -14.91 -16.86 16.12
N VAL A 154 -15.85 -16.34 15.32
CA VAL A 154 -17.27 -16.25 15.65
C VAL A 154 -17.94 -17.62 15.72
N SER A 155 -17.59 -18.55 14.81
CA SER A 155 -18.20 -19.90 14.76
C SER A 155 -17.99 -20.71 16.04
N LYS A 156 -16.96 -20.39 16.82
CA LYS A 156 -16.68 -21.04 18.12
C LYS A 156 -17.72 -20.70 19.20
N ASN A 157 -18.60 -19.69 18.99
CA ASN A 157 -19.67 -19.28 19.91
C ASN A 157 -19.24 -19.21 21.39
N ILE A 158 -18.04 -18.69 21.63
CA ILE A 158 -17.43 -18.73 22.96
C ILE A 158 -18.05 -17.63 23.82
N THR A 159 -18.58 -18.03 24.97
CA THR A 159 -19.07 -17.13 26.02
C THR A 159 -18.23 -17.20 27.28
N GLU A 160 -17.53 -18.31 27.51
CA GLU A 160 -16.74 -18.59 28.70
C GLU A 160 -15.33 -17.99 28.63
N LYS A 161 -14.91 -17.32 29.71
CA LYS A 161 -13.59 -16.68 29.86
C LYS A 161 -12.41 -17.63 29.62
N ALA A 162 -12.46 -18.83 30.21
CA ALA A 162 -11.40 -19.85 30.11
C ALA A 162 -11.15 -20.35 28.68
N LYS A 163 -12.15 -20.28 27.80
CA LYS A 163 -12.03 -20.63 26.37
C LYS A 163 -11.79 -19.39 25.51
N GLY A 164 -12.34 -18.25 25.92
CA GLY A 164 -12.28 -16.99 25.20
C GLY A 164 -10.88 -16.38 25.17
N GLY A 165 -10.17 -16.41 26.30
CA GLY A 165 -8.78 -15.93 26.38
C GLY A 165 -7.85 -16.64 25.37
N PRO A 166 -7.76 -17.97 25.38
CA PRO A 166 -6.99 -18.72 24.41
C PRO A 166 -7.41 -18.47 22.95
N ALA A 167 -8.71 -18.37 22.67
CA ALA A 167 -9.19 -18.08 21.32
C ALA A 167 -8.81 -16.67 20.85
N LEU A 168 -8.88 -15.67 21.72
CA LEU A 168 -8.45 -14.29 21.43
C LEU A 168 -6.94 -14.23 21.20
N LYS A 169 -6.17 -14.97 22.01
CA LYS A 169 -4.73 -15.12 21.81
C LYS A 169 -4.40 -15.67 20.43
N GLU A 170 -4.99 -16.81 20.08
CA GLU A 170 -4.78 -17.48 18.78
C GLU A 170 -5.13 -16.54 17.62
N TRP A 171 -6.26 -15.82 17.73
CA TRP A 171 -6.66 -14.81 16.75
C TRP A 171 -5.60 -13.70 16.63
N CYS A 172 -5.19 -13.12 17.75
CA CYS A 172 -4.17 -12.07 17.76
C CYS A 172 -2.84 -12.54 17.18
N GLU A 173 -2.33 -13.71 17.57
CA GLU A 173 -1.07 -14.26 17.04
C GLU A 173 -1.13 -14.46 15.52
N THR A 174 -2.26 -14.95 15.02
CA THR A 174 -2.50 -15.12 13.59
C THR A 174 -2.37 -13.79 12.85
N TYR A 175 -3.08 -12.75 13.27
CA TYR A 175 -3.14 -11.48 12.53
C TYR A 175 -2.00 -10.51 12.84
N LEU A 176 -1.34 -10.63 14.00
CA LEU A 176 -0.13 -9.87 14.32
C LEU A 176 1.05 -10.28 13.45
N SER A 177 1.09 -11.54 12.98
CA SER A 177 2.12 -12.04 12.07
C SER A 177 1.94 -11.57 10.62
N LYS A 178 0.73 -11.16 10.24
CA LYS A 178 0.38 -10.73 8.89
C LYS A 178 1.03 -9.41 8.53
N LYS A 179 1.47 -9.29 7.29
CA LYS A 179 2.03 -8.06 6.72
C LYS A 179 0.94 -7.04 6.45
N MET A 180 1.29 -5.75 6.56
CA MET A 180 0.35 -4.63 6.37
C MET A 180 -0.24 -4.56 4.95
N TYR A 181 0.37 -5.23 3.97
CA TYR A 181 -0.17 -5.36 2.62
C TYR A 181 -1.02 -6.62 2.41
N GLU A 182 -1.03 -7.55 3.36
CA GLU A 182 -1.91 -8.71 3.28
C GLU A 182 -3.35 -8.25 3.52
N PHE A 183 -4.27 -8.80 2.74
CA PHE A 183 -5.66 -8.41 2.80
C PHE A 183 -6.31 -8.98 4.06
N PHE A 184 -7.02 -8.11 4.78
CA PHE A 184 -7.75 -8.46 5.99
C PHE A 184 -9.25 -8.45 5.69
N GLU A 185 -9.79 -9.58 5.21
CA GLU A 185 -11.23 -9.71 4.91
C GLU A 185 -12.13 -9.62 6.15
N GLY A 186 -13.43 -9.39 5.93
CA GLY A 186 -14.46 -9.76 6.91
C GLY A 186 -14.19 -9.21 8.31
N GLY A 187 -13.85 -7.92 8.39
CA GLY A 187 -13.57 -7.23 9.63
C GLY A 187 -12.40 -7.81 10.44
N LYS A 188 -11.37 -8.34 9.78
CA LYS A 188 -10.05 -8.69 10.33
C LYS A 188 -9.08 -7.49 10.28
N SER A 189 -9.60 -6.27 10.11
CA SER A 189 -8.80 -5.10 9.80
C SER A 189 -7.68 -4.88 10.81
N TYR A 190 -6.58 -4.28 10.35
CA TYR A 190 -5.50 -3.81 11.20
C TYR A 190 -6.02 -3.02 12.41
N GLU A 191 -7.09 -2.23 12.24
CA GLU A 191 -7.73 -1.48 13.32
C GLU A 191 -8.25 -2.38 14.44
N LYS A 192 -8.85 -3.54 14.13
CA LYS A 192 -9.32 -4.48 15.15
C LYS A 192 -8.16 -5.20 15.82
N VAL A 193 -7.11 -5.53 15.07
CA VAL A 193 -5.87 -6.08 15.65
C VAL A 193 -5.26 -5.05 16.62
N ALA A 194 -5.14 -3.80 16.19
CA ALA A 194 -4.66 -2.68 16.98
C ALA A 194 -5.54 -2.41 18.22
N LYS A 195 -6.85 -2.65 18.14
CA LYS A 195 -7.77 -2.46 19.26
C LYS A 195 -7.70 -3.59 20.28
N TRP A 196 -7.68 -4.84 19.82
CA TRP A 196 -7.93 -6.00 20.68
C TRP A 196 -6.68 -6.80 21.04
N CYS A 197 -5.56 -6.60 20.35
CA CYS A 197 -4.31 -7.32 20.60
C CYS A 197 -3.23 -6.50 21.31
N VAL A 198 -3.53 -5.24 21.62
CA VAL A 198 -2.63 -4.34 22.35
C VAL A 198 -3.01 -4.28 23.83
N LYS A 199 -2.01 -3.98 24.66
CA LYS A 199 -2.22 -3.60 26.06
C LYS A 199 -3.02 -2.29 26.06
N LYS A 200 -4.14 -2.26 26.76
CA LYS A 200 -4.83 -1.00 27.01
C LYS A 200 -3.88 -0.09 27.79
N PRO A 201 -3.80 1.22 27.46
CA PRO A 201 -3.12 2.16 28.35
C PRO A 201 -3.78 2.05 29.71
N GLN A 202 -2.98 1.81 30.76
CA GLN A 202 -3.49 1.97 32.12
C GLN A 202 -3.94 3.41 32.22
N SER A 203 -5.24 3.62 32.45
CA SER A 203 -5.74 4.92 32.87
C SER A 203 -5.00 5.25 34.16
N THR A 204 -3.97 6.07 34.06
CA THR A 204 -3.32 6.67 35.22
C THR A 204 -4.36 7.65 35.73
N THR A 205 -5.17 7.19 36.66
CA THR A 205 -6.01 8.06 37.48
C THR A 205 -5.02 8.95 38.24
N VAL A 206 -4.88 10.19 37.78
CA VAL A 206 -4.23 11.27 38.55
C VAL A 206 -5.27 11.84 39.50
#